data_AF-A0A091MBQ0-F1
#
_entry.id   AF-A0A091MBQ0-F1
#
_cell.length_a   1.000
_cell.length_b   1.000
_cell.length_c   1.000
_cell.angle_alpha   90.00
_cell.angle_beta   90.00
_cell.angle_gamma   90.00
#
_symmetry.space_group_name_H-M   'P 1'
#
loop_
_entity.id
_entity.type
_entity.pdbx_description
1 polymer ?
#
loop_
_entity_poly.entity_id
_entity_poly.type
_entity_poly.pdbx_seq_one_letter_code
_entity_poly.pdbx_strand_id
1 'polypeptide(L)'
;ILGSVQKKLPLMALSTTMAESFKELDTESSLGKALEMGCCIQSSLAKILAEFEIALEHDVLQPLNKLSEEELPIILKRKKTLQKLISDWNTIKSRLNQAAKSSSNSAGTGAGPGASSAANKLEILKEEEEEVKRKVEQCKDEYMADLYHFSTKEDSYASYFIKLLEIQAQYHRQSLGSLDSALVELKESHSQSEPSFTADTPMAGYYGVPLEMHLKSLGREIALPIEACVMMLLASGMREEVGSTPDIPATLSPKMQPLTYLFSSPHPQGRALKSYLRELPQPLMTFELYNEWVKVASLKDVDSRIQSLRDTCSRLPRESYNNLRYLVKFLAKLAEHQEVNKMTPSNIAIVLGPNLLWSQQSTEDPMQLDLASVSSIQVVSVVEALIQNADTLFPGEVDFNVSGMFMPPENRRLGEAAP
;
A
#
# COMPACT_ATOMS: atom_id res chain seq x y z
N ILE A 1 13.55 -28.91 0.76
CA ILE A 1 14.05 -27.58 1.16
C ILE A 1 13.48 -26.49 0.25
N LEU A 2 13.54 -26.63 -1.09
CA LEU A 2 12.89 -25.72 -2.06
C LEU A 2 11.42 -25.36 -1.75
N GLY A 3 10.55 -26.33 -1.46
CA GLY A 3 9.13 -26.08 -1.16
C GLY A 3 8.85 -25.42 0.22
N SER A 4 9.83 -25.40 1.12
CA SER A 4 9.73 -24.76 2.45
C SER A 4 10.11 -23.28 2.39
N VAL A 5 11.12 -22.94 1.58
CA VAL A 5 11.57 -21.57 1.34
C VAL A 5 10.56 -20.80 0.47
N GLN A 6 10.03 -21.44 -0.58
CA GLN A 6 8.99 -20.83 -1.45
C GLN A 6 7.71 -20.43 -0.71
N LYS A 7 7.33 -21.15 0.37
CA LYS A 7 6.14 -20.81 1.20
C LYS A 7 6.36 -19.67 2.19
N LYS A 8 7.62 -19.25 2.45
CA LYS A 8 7.95 -18.22 3.46
C LYS A 8 8.23 -16.83 2.88
N LEU A 9 8.26 -16.69 1.56
CA LEU A 9 8.59 -15.43 0.90
C LEU A 9 7.36 -14.51 0.85
N PRO A 10 7.41 -13.28 1.40
CA PRO A 10 6.29 -12.33 1.40
C PRO A 10 5.76 -12.00 -0.01
N LEU A 11 6.65 -11.99 -1.02
CA LEU A 11 6.29 -11.77 -2.43
C LEU A 11 5.38 -12.88 -2.97
N MET A 12 5.60 -14.13 -2.54
CA MET A 12 4.76 -15.26 -2.93
C MET A 12 3.39 -15.18 -2.26
N ALA A 13 3.34 -14.76 -0.99
CA ALA A 13 2.08 -14.52 -0.28
C ALA A 13 1.25 -13.40 -0.95
N LEU A 14 1.91 -12.30 -1.33
CA LEU A 14 1.27 -11.21 -2.08
C LEU A 14 0.71 -11.70 -3.42
N SER A 15 1.49 -12.48 -4.17
CA SER A 15 1.04 -13.09 -5.43
C SER A 15 -0.19 -13.98 -5.22
N THR A 16 -0.22 -14.80 -4.16
CA THR A 16 -1.39 -15.64 -3.87
C THR A 16 -2.62 -14.84 -3.48
N THR A 17 -2.48 -13.78 -2.68
CA THR A 17 -3.60 -12.89 -2.33
C THR A 17 -4.14 -12.16 -3.57
N MET A 18 -3.25 -11.66 -4.44
CA MET A 18 -3.66 -11.04 -5.71
C MET A 18 -4.41 -12.02 -6.62
N ALA A 19 -3.96 -13.27 -6.71
CA ALA A 19 -4.63 -14.32 -7.48
C ALA A 19 -6.00 -14.71 -6.90
N GLU A 20 -6.18 -14.66 -5.58
CA GLU A 20 -7.46 -14.87 -4.93
C GLU A 20 -8.43 -13.73 -5.23
N SER A 21 -7.98 -12.47 -5.14
CA SER A 21 -8.79 -11.29 -5.49
C SER A 21 -9.17 -11.21 -6.98
N PHE A 22 -8.33 -11.77 -7.87
CA PHE A 22 -8.60 -11.84 -9.31
C PHE A 22 -9.86 -12.66 -9.65
N LYS A 23 -10.21 -13.68 -8.87
CA LYS A 23 -11.36 -14.56 -9.16
C LYS A 23 -12.71 -13.84 -9.11
N GLU A 24 -12.78 -12.70 -8.45
CA GLU A 24 -14.02 -11.93 -8.25
C GLU A 24 -14.15 -10.74 -9.20
N LEU A 25 -13.14 -10.45 -10.02
CA LEU A 25 -13.10 -9.29 -10.90
C LEU A 25 -13.27 -9.69 -12.38
N ASP A 26 -13.84 -8.79 -13.17
CA ASP A 26 -13.97 -8.98 -14.62
C ASP A 26 -12.57 -8.97 -15.27
N THR A 27 -12.24 -10.06 -15.97
CA THR A 27 -10.94 -10.30 -16.62
C THR A 27 -10.64 -9.30 -17.74
N GLU A 28 -11.68 -8.65 -18.28
CA GLU A 28 -11.50 -7.61 -19.30
C GLU A 28 -11.27 -6.21 -18.73
N SER A 29 -11.47 -6.02 -17.42
CA SER A 29 -11.23 -4.73 -16.77
C SER A 29 -9.73 -4.39 -16.72
N SER A 30 -9.40 -3.10 -16.83
CA SER A 30 -8.02 -2.61 -16.70
C SER A 30 -7.41 -3.00 -15.34
N LEU A 31 -8.22 -3.01 -14.28
CA LEU A 31 -7.84 -3.47 -12.95
C LEU A 31 -7.57 -4.99 -12.94
N GLY A 32 -8.40 -5.80 -13.61
CA GLY A 32 -8.21 -7.24 -13.74
C GLY A 32 -6.88 -7.58 -14.41
N LYS A 33 -6.60 -6.93 -15.55
CA LYS A 33 -5.32 -7.10 -16.28
C LYS A 33 -4.11 -6.63 -15.45
N ALA A 34 -4.24 -5.52 -14.72
CA ALA A 34 -3.18 -5.04 -13.83
C ALA A 34 -2.90 -6.00 -12.67
N LEU A 35 -3.94 -6.60 -12.09
CA LEU A 35 -3.81 -7.58 -11.01
C LEU A 35 -3.23 -8.92 -11.50
N GLU A 36 -3.62 -9.39 -12.68
CA GLU A 36 -3.03 -10.59 -13.30
C GLU A 36 -1.52 -10.39 -13.55
N MET A 37 -1.16 -9.27 -14.18
CA MET A 37 0.25 -8.92 -14.43
C MET A 37 1.02 -8.77 -13.11
N GLY A 38 0.40 -8.13 -12.11
CA GLY A 38 0.91 -8.02 -10.75
C GLY A 38 1.20 -9.39 -10.13
N CYS A 39 0.28 -10.34 -10.26
CA CYS A 39 0.48 -11.70 -9.77
C CYS A 39 1.67 -12.39 -10.45
N CYS A 40 1.74 -12.33 -11.79
CA CYS A 40 2.82 -12.93 -12.58
C CYS A 40 4.20 -12.37 -12.19
N ILE A 41 4.33 -11.04 -12.08
CA ILE A 41 5.62 -10.43 -11.76
C ILE A 41 6.06 -10.75 -10.33
N GLN A 42 5.14 -10.75 -9.36
CA GLN A 42 5.46 -11.09 -7.97
C GLN A 42 5.91 -12.54 -7.83
N SER A 43 5.26 -13.47 -8.54
CA SER A 43 5.70 -14.87 -8.64
C SER A 43 7.10 -15.01 -9.27
N SER A 44 7.37 -14.27 -10.34
CA SER A 44 8.69 -14.27 -10.99
C SER A 44 9.79 -13.76 -10.05
N LEU A 45 9.55 -12.63 -9.38
CA LEU A 45 10.49 -12.05 -8.40
C LEU A 45 10.75 -12.97 -7.22
N ALA A 46 9.72 -13.66 -6.72
CA ALA A 46 9.88 -14.66 -5.66
C ALA A 46 10.80 -15.82 -6.10
N LYS A 47 10.70 -16.26 -7.36
CA LYS A 47 11.57 -17.30 -7.92
C LYS A 47 13.02 -16.81 -8.05
N ILE A 48 13.23 -15.61 -8.59
CA ILE A 48 14.56 -14.99 -8.73
C ILE A 48 15.24 -14.85 -7.36
N LEU A 49 14.50 -14.42 -6.34
CA LEU A 49 15.01 -14.32 -4.96
C LEU A 49 15.38 -15.70 -4.39
N ALA A 50 14.56 -16.73 -4.60
CA ALA A 50 14.89 -18.08 -4.14
C ALA A 50 16.14 -18.66 -4.81
N GLU A 51 16.32 -18.43 -6.11
CA GLU A 51 17.53 -18.85 -6.84
C GLU A 51 18.78 -18.12 -6.33
N PHE A 52 18.66 -16.82 -6.05
CA PHE A 52 19.72 -16.02 -5.43
C PHE A 52 20.13 -16.56 -4.05
N GLU A 53 19.18 -16.82 -3.16
CA GLU A 53 19.45 -17.33 -1.81
C GLU A 53 20.16 -18.69 -1.86
N ILE A 54 19.74 -19.58 -2.76
CA ILE A 54 20.37 -20.90 -2.95
C ILE A 54 21.82 -20.75 -3.44
N ALA A 55 22.05 -19.92 -4.46
CA ALA A 55 23.39 -19.70 -5.01
C ALA A 55 24.32 -19.05 -3.97
N LEU A 56 23.83 -18.06 -3.22
CA LEU A 56 24.60 -17.40 -2.16
C LEU A 56 25.01 -18.37 -1.05
N GLU A 57 24.08 -19.21 -0.60
CA GLU A 57 24.34 -20.20 0.45
C GLU A 57 25.41 -21.21 0.01
N HIS A 58 25.24 -21.80 -1.17
CA HIS A 58 26.10 -22.88 -1.65
C HIS A 58 27.47 -22.39 -2.14
N ASP A 59 27.51 -21.34 -2.97
CA ASP A 59 28.73 -20.93 -3.67
C ASP A 59 29.62 -19.99 -2.84
N VAL A 60 29.09 -19.39 -1.78
CA VAL A 60 29.80 -18.38 -0.98
C VAL A 60 29.79 -18.70 0.50
N LEU A 61 28.61 -18.81 1.12
CA LEU A 61 28.51 -18.93 2.58
C LEU A 61 29.08 -20.25 3.10
N GLN A 62 28.76 -21.38 2.47
CA GLN A 62 29.29 -22.68 2.88
C GLN A 62 30.83 -22.76 2.80
N PRO A 63 31.50 -22.38 1.69
CA PRO A 63 32.96 -22.34 1.63
C PRO A 63 33.61 -21.40 2.65
N LEU A 64 33.04 -20.20 2.86
CA LEU A 64 33.57 -19.24 3.83
C LEU A 64 33.38 -19.70 5.28
N ASN A 65 32.24 -20.32 5.59
CA ASN A 65 32.01 -20.92 6.91
C ASN A 65 33.02 -22.03 7.18
N LYS A 66 33.26 -22.91 6.21
CA LYS A 66 34.27 -23.97 6.32
C LYS A 66 35.68 -23.39 6.62
N LEU A 67 36.07 -22.34 5.91
CA LEU A 67 37.32 -21.63 6.20
C LEU A 67 37.37 -21.11 7.64
N SER A 68 36.28 -20.47 8.09
CA SER A 68 36.20 -19.82 9.39
C SER A 68 36.13 -20.80 10.57
N GLU A 69 35.46 -21.94 10.41
CA GLU A 69 35.18 -22.89 11.49
C GLU A 69 36.17 -24.07 11.53
N GLU A 70 36.72 -24.48 10.38
CA GLU A 70 37.64 -25.62 10.31
C GLU A 70 39.10 -25.17 10.20
N GLU A 71 39.46 -24.36 9.20
CA GLU A 71 40.87 -24.11 8.87
C GLU A 71 41.53 -23.06 9.80
N LEU A 72 40.91 -21.89 9.97
CA LEU A 72 41.48 -20.81 10.77
C LEU A 72 41.69 -21.19 12.25
N PRO A 73 40.74 -21.88 12.93
CA PRO A 73 40.92 -22.24 14.34
C PRO A 73 42.08 -23.20 14.56
N ILE A 74 42.36 -24.12 13.62
CA ILE A 74 43.49 -25.05 13.69
C ILE A 74 44.81 -24.28 13.64
N ILE A 75 44.95 -23.37 12.67
CA ILE A 75 46.14 -22.52 12.50
C ILE A 75 46.36 -21.65 13.74
N LEU A 76 45.30 -21.03 14.26
CA LEU A 76 45.37 -20.18 15.46
C LEU A 76 45.72 -20.99 16.71
N LYS A 77 45.20 -22.20 16.86
CA LYS A 77 45.53 -23.10 17.97
C LYS A 77 47.00 -23.52 17.92
N ARG A 78 47.51 -23.92 16.76
CA ARG A 78 48.92 -24.29 16.58
C ARG A 78 49.86 -23.11 16.82
N LYS A 79 49.51 -21.90 16.35
CA LYS A 79 50.25 -20.66 16.67
C LYS A 79 50.38 -20.44 18.18
N LYS A 80 49.28 -20.58 18.94
CA LYS A 80 49.29 -20.44 20.41
C LYS A 80 50.15 -21.52 21.09
N THR A 81 50.06 -22.76 20.64
CA THR A 81 50.90 -23.86 21.15
C THR A 81 52.38 -23.59 20.89
N LEU A 82 52.74 -23.14 19.68
CA LEU A 82 54.11 -22.78 19.33
C LEU A 82 54.64 -21.64 20.21
N GLN A 83 53.85 -20.58 20.41
CA GLN A 83 54.21 -19.48 21.31
C GLN A 83 54.47 -19.96 22.75
N LYS A 84 53.66 -20.89 23.26
CA LYS A 84 53.85 -21.48 24.58
C LYS A 84 55.15 -22.29 24.64
N LEU A 85 55.39 -23.18 23.67
CA LEU A 85 56.61 -24.01 23.63
C LEU A 85 57.88 -23.16 23.54
N ILE A 86 57.86 -22.07 22.77
CA ILE A 86 58.97 -21.12 22.69
C ILE A 86 59.23 -20.45 24.04
N SER A 87 58.17 -20.06 24.76
CA SER A 87 58.28 -19.50 26.12
C SER A 87 58.87 -20.50 27.12
N ASP A 88 58.40 -21.76 27.07
CA ASP A 88 58.87 -22.83 27.93
C ASP A 88 60.36 -23.14 27.64
N TRP A 89 60.74 -23.22 26.36
CA TRP A 89 62.14 -23.38 25.94
C TRP A 89 63.04 -22.25 26.45
N ASN A 90 62.62 -20.98 26.28
CA ASN A 90 63.38 -19.83 26.78
C ASN A 90 63.55 -19.87 28.30
N THR A 91 62.53 -20.34 29.03
CA THR A 91 62.58 -20.49 30.48
C THR A 91 63.58 -21.55 30.91
N ILE A 92 63.57 -22.73 30.28
CA ILE A 92 64.52 -23.82 30.55
C ILE A 92 65.93 -23.37 30.19
N LYS A 93 66.12 -22.74 29.03
CA LYS A 93 67.41 -22.20 28.58
C LYS A 93 67.98 -21.17 29.55
N SER A 94 67.14 -20.29 30.10
CA SER A 94 67.56 -19.34 31.14
C SER A 94 68.01 -20.05 32.42
N ARG A 95 67.26 -21.06 32.88
CA ARG A 95 67.63 -21.88 34.05
C ARG A 95 68.93 -22.64 33.83
N LEU A 96 69.12 -23.21 32.64
CA LEU A 96 70.35 -23.91 32.25
C LEU A 96 71.56 -22.97 32.28
N ASN A 97 71.43 -21.76 31.71
CA ASN A 97 72.48 -20.75 31.75
C ASN A 97 72.83 -20.29 33.17
N GLN A 98 71.83 -20.18 34.06
CA GLN A 98 72.06 -19.89 35.47
C GLN A 98 72.79 -21.03 36.19
N ALA A 99 72.36 -22.28 35.97
CA ALA A 99 72.99 -23.48 36.53
C ALA A 99 74.46 -23.64 36.07
N ALA A 100 74.72 -23.38 34.79
CA ALA A 100 76.08 -23.41 34.22
C ALA A 100 77.00 -22.36 34.86
N LYS A 101 76.53 -21.12 35.05
CA LYS A 101 77.29 -20.04 35.72
C LYS A 101 77.55 -20.34 37.21
N SER A 102 76.60 -20.96 37.91
CA SER A 102 76.82 -21.39 39.30
C SER A 102 77.84 -22.53 39.42
N SER A 103 77.89 -23.43 38.43
CA SER A 103 78.87 -24.53 38.39
C SER A 103 80.30 -24.03 38.13
N SER A 104 80.47 -23.02 37.24
CA SER A 104 81.78 -22.42 36.98
C SER A 104 82.34 -21.63 38.18
N ASN A 105 81.48 -21.00 38.99
CA ASN A 105 81.91 -20.26 40.18
C ASN A 105 82.29 -21.18 41.36
N SER A 106 81.86 -22.44 41.36
CA SER A 106 82.22 -23.43 42.40
C SER A 106 83.55 -24.17 42.17
N ALA A 107 84.22 -23.94 41.03
CA ALA A 107 85.48 -24.61 40.69
C ALA A 107 86.71 -24.16 41.53
N GLY A 108 86.56 -23.13 42.38
CA GLY A 108 87.66 -22.54 43.16
C GLY A 108 87.96 -23.17 44.53
N THR A 109 87.09 -24.03 45.09
CA THR A 109 87.31 -24.60 46.43
C THR A 109 86.84 -26.05 46.53
N GLY A 110 87.78 -26.99 46.44
CA GLY A 110 87.67 -28.36 46.98
C GLY A 110 86.62 -29.29 46.36
N ALA A 111 87.08 -30.37 45.73
CA ALA A 111 86.25 -31.48 45.27
C ALA A 111 85.55 -32.19 46.47
N GLY A 112 84.35 -31.74 46.81
CA GLY A 112 83.43 -32.40 47.74
C GLY A 112 82.28 -33.10 46.99
N PRO A 113 81.55 -34.03 47.65
CA PRO A 113 80.45 -34.80 47.05
C PRO A 113 79.27 -33.96 46.48
N GLY A 114 79.25 -32.63 46.67
CA GLY A 114 78.30 -31.72 46.05
C GLY A 114 78.58 -31.37 44.58
N ALA A 115 79.80 -31.56 44.08
CA ALA A 115 80.16 -31.24 42.69
C ALA A 115 79.49 -32.18 41.67
N SER A 116 79.34 -33.47 42.00
CA SER A 116 78.67 -34.46 41.14
C SER A 116 77.15 -34.25 41.06
N SER A 117 76.51 -33.81 42.15
CA SER A 117 75.09 -33.46 42.17
C SER A 117 74.77 -32.25 41.28
N ALA A 118 75.64 -31.23 41.29
CA ALA A 118 75.50 -30.05 40.43
C ALA A 118 75.72 -30.40 38.95
N ALA A 119 76.66 -31.30 38.66
CA ALA A 119 76.91 -31.81 37.30
C ALA A 119 75.71 -32.61 36.75
N ASN A 120 75.15 -33.55 37.52
CA ASN A 120 73.96 -34.31 37.12
C ASN A 120 72.74 -33.41 36.89
N LYS A 121 72.54 -32.39 37.74
CA LYS A 121 71.43 -31.43 37.57
C LYS A 121 71.58 -30.60 36.28
N LEU A 122 72.81 -30.27 35.90
CA LEU A 122 73.09 -29.57 34.65
C LEU A 122 72.81 -30.46 33.43
N GLU A 123 73.17 -31.74 33.52
CA GLU A 123 72.92 -32.73 32.47
C GLU A 123 71.42 -32.96 32.24
N ILE A 124 70.64 -33.12 33.31
CA ILE A 124 69.17 -33.24 33.24
C ILE A 124 68.54 -31.99 32.59
N LEU A 125 68.97 -30.78 32.97
CA LEU A 125 68.47 -29.55 32.36
C LEU A 125 68.86 -29.39 30.88
N LYS A 126 69.98 -29.98 30.45
CA LYS A 126 70.37 -30.02 29.03
C LYS A 126 69.47 -30.98 28.26
N GLU A 127 69.21 -32.17 28.78
CA GLU A 127 68.31 -33.13 28.15
C GLU A 127 66.88 -32.57 28.04
N GLU A 128 66.37 -31.91 29.09
CA GLU A 128 65.09 -31.21 29.07
C GLU A 128 65.05 -30.07 28.04
N GLU A 129 66.14 -29.31 27.89
CA GLU A 129 66.25 -28.24 26.90
C GLU A 129 66.23 -28.79 25.47
N GLU A 130 66.99 -29.85 25.19
CA GLU A 130 66.99 -30.51 23.88
C GLU A 130 65.63 -31.13 23.54
N GLU A 131 64.95 -31.72 24.52
CA GLU A 131 63.61 -32.29 24.36
C GLU A 131 62.57 -31.22 24.00
N VAL A 132 62.54 -30.10 24.73
CA VAL A 132 61.59 -29.00 24.45
C VAL A 132 61.95 -28.30 23.14
N LYS A 133 63.24 -28.15 22.82
CA LYS A 133 63.70 -27.62 21.53
C LYS A 133 63.22 -28.48 20.36
N ARG A 134 63.28 -29.81 20.48
CA ARG A 134 62.77 -30.73 19.44
C ARG A 134 61.27 -30.55 19.23
N LYS A 135 60.51 -30.38 20.32
CA LYS A 135 59.06 -30.09 20.27
C LYS A 135 58.75 -28.74 19.63
N VAL A 136 59.57 -27.72 19.87
CA VAL A 136 59.43 -26.40 19.22
C VAL A 136 59.60 -26.52 17.71
N GLU A 137 60.67 -27.17 17.24
CA GLU A 137 60.90 -27.33 15.79
C GLU A 137 59.81 -28.18 15.14
N GLN A 138 59.37 -29.27 15.77
CA GLN A 138 58.25 -30.07 15.26
C GLN A 138 56.96 -29.24 15.14
N CYS A 139 56.58 -28.49 16.19
CA CYS A 139 55.38 -27.67 16.18
C CYS A 139 55.48 -26.52 15.16
N LYS A 140 56.68 -25.99 14.93
CA LYS A 140 56.97 -24.97 13.93
C LYS A 140 56.80 -25.52 12.51
N ASP A 141 57.31 -26.73 12.23
CA ASP A 141 57.15 -27.37 10.93
C ASP A 141 55.68 -27.65 10.62
N GLU A 142 54.94 -28.16 11.60
CA GLU A 142 53.48 -28.37 11.51
C GLU A 142 52.73 -27.05 11.26
N TYR A 143 53.09 -25.98 11.97
CA TYR A 143 52.49 -24.66 11.77
C TYR A 143 52.82 -24.07 10.39
N MET A 144 54.05 -24.21 9.91
CA MET A 144 54.45 -23.78 8.57
C MET A 144 53.69 -24.55 7.48
N ALA A 145 53.53 -25.86 7.64
CA ALA A 145 52.76 -26.68 6.70
C ALA A 145 51.32 -26.18 6.54
N ASP A 146 50.65 -25.84 7.65
CA ASP A 146 49.29 -25.31 7.59
C ASP A 146 49.24 -23.91 6.95
N LEU A 147 50.22 -23.05 7.23
CA LEU A 147 50.30 -21.73 6.60
C LEU A 147 50.52 -21.83 5.08
N TYR A 148 51.38 -22.75 4.64
CA TYR A 148 51.57 -22.99 3.22
C TYR A 148 50.30 -23.55 2.58
N HIS A 149 49.63 -24.51 3.23
CA HIS A 149 48.35 -25.02 2.74
C HIS A 149 47.29 -23.91 2.61
N PHE A 150 47.19 -23.03 3.61
CA PHE A 150 46.30 -21.88 3.58
C PHE A 150 46.64 -20.91 2.44
N SER A 151 47.94 -20.59 2.26
CA SER A 151 48.40 -19.69 1.20
C SER A 151 48.06 -20.21 -0.20
N THR A 152 48.05 -21.53 -0.43
CA THR A 152 47.66 -22.09 -1.74
C THR A 152 46.19 -21.89 -2.08
N LYS A 153 45.34 -21.57 -1.10
CA LYS A 153 43.90 -21.33 -1.28
C LYS A 153 43.52 -19.86 -1.19
N GLU A 154 44.47 -18.96 -0.94
CA GLU A 154 44.21 -17.52 -0.76
C GLU A 154 43.44 -16.92 -1.95
N ASP A 155 43.86 -17.25 -3.16
CA ASP A 155 43.17 -16.82 -4.39
C ASP A 155 41.74 -17.37 -4.49
N SER A 156 41.52 -18.60 -4.02
CA SER A 156 40.17 -19.20 -3.98
C SER A 156 39.27 -18.45 -2.99
N TYR A 157 39.80 -18.04 -1.84
CA TYR A 157 39.04 -17.25 -0.88
C TYR A 157 38.70 -15.85 -1.38
N ALA A 158 39.64 -15.18 -2.04
CA ALA A 158 39.38 -13.93 -2.73
C ALA A 158 38.28 -14.09 -3.80
N SER A 159 38.30 -15.22 -4.53
CA SER A 159 37.29 -15.51 -5.57
C SER A 159 35.87 -15.66 -5.01
N TYR A 160 35.67 -16.12 -3.77
CA TYR A 160 34.33 -16.19 -3.17
C TYR A 160 33.73 -14.80 -2.91
N PHE A 161 34.53 -13.80 -2.57
CA PHE A 161 34.06 -12.42 -2.44
C PHE A 161 33.72 -11.79 -3.79
N ILE A 162 34.46 -12.14 -4.84
CA ILE A 162 34.09 -11.75 -6.21
C ILE A 162 32.76 -12.41 -6.58
N LYS A 163 32.62 -13.72 -6.30
CA LYS A 163 31.41 -14.49 -6.59
C LYS A 163 30.19 -13.95 -5.87
N LEU A 164 30.34 -13.51 -4.62
CA LEU A 164 29.30 -12.81 -3.85
C LEU A 164 28.77 -11.59 -4.62
N LEU A 165 29.67 -10.72 -5.06
CA LEU A 165 29.30 -9.50 -5.79
C LEU A 165 28.67 -9.82 -7.14
N GLU A 166 29.16 -10.84 -7.84
CA GLU A 166 28.58 -11.29 -9.11
C GLU A 166 27.13 -11.81 -8.95
N ILE A 167 26.89 -12.68 -7.96
CA ILE A 167 25.58 -13.26 -7.67
C ILE A 167 24.59 -12.15 -7.27
N GLN A 168 25.01 -11.21 -6.42
CA GLN A 168 24.19 -10.05 -6.05
C GLN A 168 23.86 -9.16 -7.25
N ALA A 169 24.86 -8.86 -8.08
CA ALA A 169 24.65 -8.04 -9.28
C ALA A 169 23.70 -8.73 -10.28
N GLN A 170 23.82 -10.05 -10.44
CA GLN A 170 22.94 -10.84 -11.31
C GLN A 170 21.49 -10.83 -10.79
N TYR A 171 21.29 -11.04 -9.49
CA TYR A 171 19.97 -10.98 -8.84
C TYR A 171 19.26 -9.65 -9.11
N HIS A 172 19.95 -8.53 -8.89
CA HIS A 172 19.36 -7.21 -9.11
C HIS A 172 19.06 -6.93 -10.59
N ARG A 173 19.95 -7.32 -11.52
CA ARG A 173 19.71 -7.15 -12.96
C ARG A 173 18.52 -7.97 -13.45
N GLN A 174 18.38 -9.22 -13.02
CA GLN A 174 17.26 -10.07 -13.40
C GLN A 174 15.92 -9.58 -12.82
N SER A 175 15.94 -9.11 -11.57
CA SER A 175 14.76 -8.53 -10.92
C SER A 175 14.30 -7.27 -11.65
N LEU A 176 15.24 -6.36 -11.96
CA LEU A 176 14.96 -5.13 -12.69
C LEU A 176 14.44 -5.42 -14.11
N GLY A 177 15.08 -6.32 -14.85
CA GLY A 177 14.64 -6.68 -16.20
C GLY A 177 13.23 -7.27 -16.24
N SER A 178 12.87 -8.08 -15.24
CA SER A 178 11.51 -8.60 -15.09
C SER A 178 10.51 -7.47 -14.81
N LEU A 179 10.86 -6.53 -13.92
CA LEU A 179 10.01 -5.38 -13.59
C LEU A 179 9.81 -4.44 -14.78
N ASP A 180 10.88 -4.12 -15.50
CA ASP A 180 10.80 -3.24 -16.66
C ASP A 180 9.91 -3.84 -17.76
N SER A 181 10.03 -5.15 -18.00
CA SER A 181 9.18 -5.86 -18.97
C SER A 181 7.69 -5.79 -18.57
N ALA A 182 7.38 -6.08 -17.31
CA ALA A 182 6.01 -6.01 -16.79
C ALA A 182 5.45 -4.57 -16.82
N LEU A 183 6.29 -3.56 -16.54
CA LEU A 183 5.90 -2.15 -16.61
C LEU A 183 5.58 -1.71 -18.04
N VAL A 184 6.35 -2.17 -19.04
CA VAL A 184 6.06 -1.89 -20.45
C VAL A 184 4.71 -2.49 -20.83
N GLU A 185 4.49 -3.78 -20.52
CA GLU A 185 3.25 -4.48 -20.85
C GLU A 185 2.02 -3.87 -20.16
N LEU A 186 2.15 -3.46 -18.89
CA LEU A 186 1.07 -2.81 -18.15
C LEU A 186 0.74 -1.43 -18.72
N LYS A 187 1.75 -0.66 -19.14
CA LYS A 187 1.56 0.64 -19.82
C LYS A 187 0.91 0.46 -21.18
N GLU A 188 1.35 -0.52 -21.97
CA GLU A 188 0.76 -0.84 -23.27
C GLU A 188 -0.70 -1.28 -23.12
N SER A 189 -1.00 -2.12 -22.13
CA SER A 189 -2.37 -2.57 -21.83
C SER A 189 -3.29 -1.42 -21.42
N HIS A 190 -2.80 -0.46 -20.62
CA HIS A 190 -3.54 0.77 -20.30
C HIS A 190 -3.73 1.67 -21.53
N SER A 191 -2.74 1.72 -22.43
CA SER A 191 -2.82 2.50 -23.67
C SER A 191 -3.75 1.92 -24.72
N GLN A 192 -4.04 0.62 -24.71
CA GLN A 192 -4.96 -0.03 -25.66
C GLN A 192 -6.42 0.02 -25.22
N SER A 193 -6.70 0.16 -23.92
CA SER A 193 -8.04 0.45 -23.39
C SER A 193 -8.44 1.93 -23.53
N GLU A 194 -7.47 2.81 -23.79
CA GLU A 194 -7.71 4.19 -24.20
C GLU A 194 -7.79 4.21 -25.74
N PRO A 195 -8.98 4.37 -26.37
CA PRO A 195 -9.04 4.61 -27.79
C PRO A 195 -8.27 5.91 -28.08
N SER A 196 -7.19 5.78 -28.87
CA SER A 196 -6.41 6.85 -29.50
C SER A 196 -6.85 8.28 -29.14
N PHE A 197 -6.10 8.89 -28.23
CA PHE A 197 -6.17 10.30 -27.85
C PHE A 197 -6.33 11.21 -29.07
N THR A 198 -7.56 11.64 -29.32
CA THR A 198 -7.86 12.90 -29.99
C THR A 198 -8.33 13.86 -28.90
N ALA A 199 -7.78 15.07 -28.91
CA ALA A 199 -7.73 16.00 -27.79
C ALA A 199 -9.08 16.61 -27.32
N ASP A 200 -10.23 16.05 -27.70
CA ASP A 200 -11.53 16.73 -27.55
C ASP A 200 -12.65 15.89 -26.90
N THR A 201 -12.35 14.85 -26.11
CA THR A 201 -13.41 14.21 -25.31
C THR A 201 -12.93 13.86 -23.90
N PRO A 202 -13.37 14.59 -22.87
CA PRO A 202 -12.93 14.38 -21.51
C PRO A 202 -13.80 13.33 -20.83
N MET A 203 -13.31 12.09 -20.80
CA MET A 203 -13.88 11.02 -19.98
C MET A 203 -13.03 10.80 -18.72
N ALA A 204 -12.76 11.87 -17.96
CA ALA A 204 -12.34 11.71 -16.57
C ALA A 204 -13.58 11.29 -15.76
N GLY A 205 -13.49 10.22 -14.96
CA GLY A 205 -14.61 9.68 -14.20
C GLY A 205 -15.39 10.76 -13.43
N TYR A 206 -16.71 10.61 -13.34
CA TYR A 206 -17.58 11.61 -12.70
C TYR A 206 -17.49 11.61 -11.17
N TYR A 207 -17.11 10.48 -10.57
CA TYR A 207 -16.99 10.28 -9.14
C TYR A 207 -15.58 10.67 -8.66
N GLY A 208 -15.47 11.33 -7.50
CA GLY A 208 -14.16 11.75 -6.98
C GLY A 208 -13.56 13.01 -7.63
N VAL A 209 -14.21 13.59 -8.64
CA VAL A 209 -13.72 14.76 -9.39
C VAL A 209 -14.49 16.02 -8.98
N PRO A 210 -13.82 17.20 -8.82
CA PRO A 210 -14.51 18.45 -8.49
C PRO A 210 -15.66 18.76 -9.44
N LEU A 211 -16.75 19.30 -8.90
CA LEU A 211 -17.98 19.59 -9.64
C LEU A 211 -17.70 20.51 -10.85
N GLU A 212 -16.91 21.55 -10.63
CA GLU A 212 -16.60 22.57 -11.63
C GLU A 212 -15.82 21.99 -12.81
N MET A 213 -14.96 21.00 -12.56
CA MET A 213 -14.10 20.40 -13.57
C MET A 213 -14.93 19.69 -14.63
N HIS A 214 -15.79 18.75 -14.23
CA HIS A 214 -16.57 17.99 -15.20
C HIS A 214 -17.72 18.79 -15.83
N LEU A 215 -18.28 19.79 -15.12
CA LEU A 215 -19.25 20.72 -15.70
C LEU A 215 -18.63 21.55 -16.83
N LYS A 216 -17.46 22.16 -16.60
CA LYS A 216 -16.72 22.92 -17.63
C LYS A 216 -16.32 22.03 -18.80
N SER A 217 -15.85 20.83 -18.49
CA SER A 217 -15.37 19.88 -19.48
C SER A 217 -16.46 19.41 -20.44
N LEU A 218 -17.71 19.34 -19.97
CA LEU A 218 -18.86 18.94 -20.78
C LEU A 218 -19.69 20.13 -21.28
N GLY A 219 -19.33 21.36 -20.90
CA GLY A 219 -20.11 22.56 -21.22
C GLY A 219 -21.53 22.52 -20.65
N ARG A 220 -21.72 21.90 -19.47
CA ARG A 220 -23.05 21.69 -18.86
C ARG A 220 -23.18 22.46 -17.55
N GLU A 221 -24.39 22.88 -17.23
CA GLU A 221 -24.69 23.55 -15.95
C GLU A 221 -25.09 22.55 -14.85
N ILE A 222 -25.67 21.40 -15.23
CA ILE A 222 -26.09 20.32 -14.32
C ILE A 222 -25.22 19.09 -14.53
N ALA A 223 -24.77 18.49 -13.42
CA ALA A 223 -23.92 17.32 -13.45
C ALA A 223 -24.66 16.12 -14.06
N LEU A 224 -24.00 15.39 -14.95
CA LEU A 224 -24.60 14.24 -15.65
C LEU A 224 -25.15 13.18 -14.70
N PRO A 225 -24.43 12.79 -13.62
CA PRO A 225 -24.96 11.81 -12.67
C PRO A 225 -26.22 12.30 -11.95
N ILE A 226 -26.31 13.59 -11.62
CA ILE A 226 -27.50 14.18 -10.98
C ILE A 226 -28.68 14.16 -11.95
N GLU A 227 -28.51 14.66 -13.18
CA GLU A 227 -29.59 14.67 -14.17
C GLU A 227 -30.08 13.24 -14.48
N ALA A 228 -29.16 12.30 -14.72
CA ALA A 228 -29.49 10.92 -15.03
C ALA A 228 -30.28 10.25 -13.89
N CYS A 229 -29.83 10.38 -12.64
CA CYS A 229 -30.51 9.81 -11.49
C CYS A 229 -31.91 10.44 -11.29
N VAL A 230 -32.01 11.77 -11.42
CA VAL A 230 -33.29 12.49 -11.30
C VAL A 230 -34.28 12.05 -12.38
N MET A 231 -33.84 11.99 -13.63
CA MET A 231 -34.71 11.59 -14.74
C MET A 231 -35.21 10.15 -14.61
N MET A 232 -34.34 9.23 -14.18
CA MET A 232 -34.74 7.86 -13.92
C MET A 232 -35.72 7.75 -12.75
N LEU A 233 -35.47 8.46 -11.64
CA LEU A 233 -36.39 8.47 -10.50
C LEU A 233 -37.74 9.11 -10.85
N LEU A 234 -37.76 10.13 -11.70
CA LEU A 234 -39.00 10.72 -12.23
C LEU A 234 -39.77 9.74 -13.12
N ALA A 235 -39.07 8.93 -13.91
CA ALA A 235 -39.68 7.98 -14.85
C ALA A 235 -40.26 6.73 -14.16
N SER A 236 -39.56 6.16 -13.17
CA SER A 236 -39.94 4.89 -12.55
C SER A 236 -40.15 4.96 -11.02
N GLY A 237 -39.41 5.82 -10.32
CA GLY A 237 -39.35 5.84 -8.85
C GLY A 237 -40.42 6.66 -8.13
N MET A 238 -41.26 7.41 -8.85
CA MET A 238 -42.26 8.30 -8.23
C MET A 238 -43.45 7.56 -7.57
N ARG A 239 -43.65 6.27 -7.86
CA ARG A 239 -44.78 5.45 -7.39
C ARG A 239 -44.37 4.19 -6.62
N GLU A 240 -43.07 3.92 -6.51
CA GLU A 240 -42.55 2.72 -5.83
C GLU A 240 -42.23 3.04 -4.36
N GLU A 241 -42.61 2.15 -3.46
CA GLU A 241 -42.04 2.13 -2.11
C GLU A 241 -40.55 1.75 -2.24
N VAL A 242 -39.67 2.42 -1.48
CA VAL A 242 -38.22 2.23 -1.57
C VAL A 242 -37.85 0.74 -1.40
N GLY A 243 -37.61 0.03 -2.50
CA GLY A 243 -37.30 -1.41 -2.47
C GLY A 243 -37.75 -2.25 -3.67
N SER A 244 -38.62 -1.74 -4.56
CA SER A 244 -38.97 -2.45 -5.79
C SER A 244 -37.98 -2.09 -6.91
N THR A 245 -37.52 -3.11 -7.65
CA THR A 245 -36.67 -2.96 -8.84
C THR A 245 -37.54 -2.60 -10.03
N PRO A 246 -37.40 -1.41 -10.64
CA PRO A 246 -38.06 -1.15 -11.91
C PRO A 246 -37.32 -1.90 -13.03
N ASP A 247 -38.04 -2.73 -13.77
CA ASP A 247 -37.59 -3.19 -15.09
C ASP A 247 -37.43 -1.96 -16.00
N ILE A 248 -36.22 -1.70 -16.48
CA ILE A 248 -35.89 -0.56 -17.34
C ILE A 248 -36.26 -0.91 -18.79
N PRO A 249 -37.21 -0.22 -19.46
CA PRO A 249 -37.31 -0.29 -20.90
C PRO A 249 -36.11 0.44 -21.52
N ALA A 250 -35.17 -0.34 -22.04
CA ALA A 250 -33.98 0.13 -22.74
C ALA A 250 -34.39 0.83 -24.06
N THR A 251 -34.37 2.16 -24.07
CA THR A 251 -34.23 2.91 -25.33
C THR A 251 -33.32 4.10 -25.08
N LEU A 252 -32.03 3.78 -24.91
CA LEU A 252 -30.94 4.73 -24.72
C LEU A 252 -30.31 5.03 -26.08
N SER A 253 -30.08 6.31 -26.39
CA SER A 253 -29.52 6.75 -27.67
C SER A 253 -28.07 6.25 -27.87
N PRO A 254 -27.60 6.07 -29.13
CA PRO A 254 -26.28 5.49 -29.43
C PRO A 254 -25.05 6.28 -28.94
N LYS A 255 -25.22 7.45 -28.29
CA LYS A 255 -24.15 8.23 -27.65
C LYS A 255 -23.79 7.73 -26.23
N MET A 256 -24.37 6.62 -25.77
CA MET A 256 -24.35 6.20 -24.35
C MET A 256 -23.37 5.07 -23.95
N GLN A 257 -22.38 4.74 -24.78
CA GLN A 257 -21.41 3.67 -24.45
C GLN A 257 -20.62 3.82 -23.12
N PRO A 258 -20.28 5.03 -22.63
CA PRO A 258 -19.55 5.15 -21.37
C PRO A 258 -20.43 5.13 -20.11
N LEU A 259 -21.75 5.34 -20.24
CA LEU A 259 -22.65 5.38 -19.08
C LEU A 259 -23.19 4.00 -18.69
N THR A 260 -23.06 3.01 -19.57
CA THR A 260 -23.48 1.62 -19.34
C THR A 260 -22.93 1.05 -18.02
N TYR A 261 -21.70 1.41 -17.63
CA TYR A 261 -21.09 0.98 -16.37
C TYR A 261 -21.77 1.53 -15.11
N LEU A 262 -22.27 2.78 -15.13
CA LEU A 262 -23.05 3.33 -14.02
C LEU A 262 -24.44 2.67 -13.91
N PHE A 263 -24.92 2.08 -15.00
CA PHE A 263 -26.23 1.44 -15.12
C PHE A 263 -26.19 -0.09 -15.03
N SER A 264 -25.01 -0.72 -15.00
CA SER A 264 -24.83 -2.17 -14.83
C SER A 264 -24.81 -2.64 -13.38
N SER A 265 -24.83 -1.72 -12.40
CA SER A 265 -24.87 -2.09 -10.99
C SER A 265 -26.32 -2.31 -10.53
N PRO A 266 -26.63 -3.41 -9.81
CA PRO A 266 -27.99 -3.77 -9.34
C PRO A 266 -28.47 -2.88 -8.18
N HIS A 267 -28.07 -1.61 -8.16
CA HIS A 267 -28.33 -0.68 -7.07
C HIS A 267 -29.38 0.35 -7.51
N PRO A 268 -30.49 0.50 -6.77
CA PRO A 268 -31.52 1.51 -7.05
C PRO A 268 -30.90 2.89 -7.25
N GLN A 269 -31.42 3.68 -8.19
CA GLN A 269 -30.85 4.94 -8.68
C GLN A 269 -30.57 5.96 -7.55
N GLY A 270 -31.33 5.88 -6.44
CA GLY A 270 -31.07 6.67 -5.23
C GLY A 270 -29.75 6.33 -4.51
N ARG A 271 -29.21 5.10 -4.62
CA ARG A 271 -27.88 4.73 -4.11
C ARG A 271 -26.77 5.35 -4.95
N ALA A 272 -26.92 5.35 -6.27
CA ALA A 272 -25.95 5.97 -7.18
C ALA A 272 -25.85 7.49 -6.96
N LEU A 273 -27.00 8.17 -6.80
CA LEU A 273 -27.06 9.60 -6.49
C LEU A 273 -26.36 9.92 -5.16
N LYS A 274 -26.63 9.13 -4.10
CA LYS A 274 -25.96 9.28 -2.80
C LYS A 274 -24.45 9.13 -2.90
N SER A 275 -23.99 8.09 -3.58
CA SER A 275 -22.55 7.83 -3.71
C SER A 275 -21.86 8.96 -4.45
N TYR A 276 -22.47 9.48 -5.53
CA TYR A 276 -21.92 10.59 -6.29
C TYR A 276 -21.75 11.84 -5.42
N LEU A 277 -22.82 12.25 -4.71
CA LEU A 277 -22.80 13.45 -3.88
C LEU A 277 -21.76 13.36 -2.75
N ARG A 278 -21.59 12.17 -2.16
CA ARG A 278 -20.61 11.91 -1.08
C ARG A 278 -19.17 11.83 -1.57
N GLU A 279 -18.95 11.36 -2.79
CA GLU A 279 -17.61 11.22 -3.39
C GLU A 279 -17.10 12.51 -4.01
N LEU A 280 -17.90 13.58 -4.04
CA LEU A 280 -17.39 14.89 -4.42
C LEU A 280 -16.27 15.33 -3.45
N PRO A 281 -15.15 15.88 -3.94
CA PRO A 281 -14.06 16.37 -3.09
C PRO A 281 -14.48 17.45 -2.08
N GLN A 282 -15.60 18.12 -2.36
CA GLN A 282 -16.25 19.09 -1.50
C GLN A 282 -17.77 18.81 -1.48
N PRO A 283 -18.47 18.99 -0.35
CA PRO A 283 -19.93 18.89 -0.31
C PRO A 283 -20.56 19.88 -1.28
N LEU A 284 -21.69 19.49 -1.86
CA LEU A 284 -22.46 20.37 -2.75
C LEU A 284 -22.83 21.70 -2.05
N MET A 285 -23.04 21.67 -0.74
CA MET A 285 -23.32 22.86 0.08
C MET A 285 -22.06 23.60 0.57
N THR A 286 -20.87 23.17 0.14
CA THR A 286 -19.52 23.71 0.41
C THR A 286 -19.07 23.66 1.88
N PHE A 287 -17.77 23.47 2.09
CA PHE A 287 -17.18 23.53 3.44
C PHE A 287 -17.16 24.96 4.00
N GLU A 288 -16.96 25.97 3.14
CA GLU A 288 -16.87 27.38 3.54
C GLU A 288 -18.15 27.89 4.21
N LEU A 289 -19.30 27.37 3.79
CA LEU A 289 -20.61 27.75 4.33
C LEU A 289 -21.10 26.81 5.44
N TYR A 290 -20.33 25.79 5.83
CA TYR A 290 -20.76 24.78 6.81
C TYR A 290 -21.30 25.39 8.11
N ASN A 291 -20.54 26.29 8.72
CA ASN A 291 -20.93 26.95 9.97
C ASN A 291 -22.17 27.83 9.81
N GLU A 292 -22.35 28.43 8.63
CA GLU A 292 -23.53 29.23 8.32
C GLU A 292 -24.78 28.36 8.22
N TRP A 293 -24.69 27.21 7.54
CA TRP A 293 -25.79 26.23 7.49
C TRP A 293 -26.20 25.76 8.90
N VAL A 294 -25.23 25.42 9.75
CA VAL A 294 -25.47 25.01 11.14
C VAL A 294 -26.12 26.12 11.97
N LYS A 295 -25.68 27.38 11.79
CA LYS A 295 -26.27 28.54 12.43
C LYS A 295 -27.72 28.75 12.00
N VAL A 296 -28.01 28.61 10.71
CA VAL A 296 -29.37 28.70 10.16
C VAL A 296 -30.28 27.62 10.73
N ALA A 297 -29.78 26.40 10.92
CA ALA A 297 -30.51 25.30 11.56
C ALA A 297 -30.97 25.63 12.99
N SER A 298 -30.24 26.51 13.67
CA SER A 298 -30.47 26.87 15.08
C SER A 298 -31.48 28.01 15.26
N LEU A 299 -31.94 28.63 14.16
CA LEU A 299 -32.93 29.71 14.18
C LEU A 299 -34.33 29.16 14.44
N LYS A 300 -34.99 29.69 15.48
CA LYS A 300 -36.36 29.30 15.88
C LYS A 300 -37.44 30.02 15.09
N ASP A 301 -37.17 31.24 14.64
CA ASP A 301 -38.11 32.04 13.86
C ASP A 301 -38.11 31.61 12.38
N VAL A 302 -39.29 31.31 11.85
CA VAL A 302 -39.44 30.70 10.51
C VAL A 302 -39.03 31.69 9.41
N ASP A 303 -39.48 32.94 9.51
CA ASP A 303 -39.19 33.96 8.50
C ASP A 303 -37.70 34.32 8.49
N SER A 304 -37.10 34.50 9.67
CA SER A 304 -35.65 34.73 9.80
C SER A 304 -34.84 33.54 9.28
N ARG A 305 -35.32 32.31 9.48
CA ARG A 305 -34.66 31.11 8.97
C ARG A 305 -34.72 31.02 7.46
N ILE A 306 -35.87 31.30 6.84
CA ILE A 306 -36.03 31.31 5.38
C ILE A 306 -35.15 32.40 4.75
N GLN A 307 -35.12 33.60 5.34
CA GLN A 307 -34.27 34.68 4.86
C GLN A 307 -32.79 34.31 4.93
N SER A 308 -32.35 33.74 6.05
CA SER A 308 -30.95 33.31 6.23
C SER A 308 -30.58 32.13 5.31
N LEU A 309 -31.51 31.20 5.03
CA LEU A 309 -31.32 30.16 4.02
C LEU A 309 -31.11 30.76 2.63
N ARG A 310 -31.95 31.73 2.24
CA ARG A 310 -31.82 32.42 0.95
C ARG A 310 -30.48 33.14 0.82
N ASP A 311 -30.06 33.85 1.85
CA ASP A 311 -28.78 34.56 1.88
C ASP A 311 -27.61 33.57 1.79
N THR A 312 -27.68 32.45 2.50
CA THR A 312 -26.63 31.39 2.43
C THR A 312 -26.59 30.73 1.05
N CYS A 313 -27.73 30.41 0.45
CA CYS A 313 -27.81 29.91 -0.92
C CYS A 313 -27.19 30.88 -1.93
N SER A 314 -27.40 32.19 -1.77
CA SER A 314 -26.87 33.22 -2.69
C SER A 314 -25.34 33.33 -2.70
N ARG A 315 -24.69 32.80 -1.66
CA ARG A 315 -23.22 32.79 -1.50
C ARG A 315 -22.57 31.53 -2.05
N LEU A 316 -23.35 30.53 -2.46
CA LEU A 316 -22.80 29.32 -3.08
C LEU A 316 -22.13 29.65 -4.42
N PRO A 317 -21.05 28.94 -4.78
CA PRO A 317 -20.53 28.93 -6.15
C PRO A 317 -21.64 28.62 -7.15
N ARG A 318 -21.57 29.20 -8.36
CA ARG A 318 -22.64 29.09 -9.37
C ARG A 318 -22.97 27.63 -9.71
N GLU A 319 -21.94 26.82 -9.87
CA GLU A 319 -22.01 25.39 -10.16
C GLU A 319 -22.76 24.63 -9.07
N SER A 320 -22.37 24.84 -7.81
CA SER A 320 -23.00 24.25 -6.63
C SER A 320 -24.45 24.73 -6.45
N TYR A 321 -24.71 26.03 -6.63
CA TYR A 321 -26.04 26.61 -6.55
C TYR A 321 -27.00 26.01 -7.59
N ASN A 322 -26.57 25.93 -8.85
CA ASN A 322 -27.38 25.39 -9.94
C ASN A 322 -27.75 23.92 -9.69
N ASN A 323 -26.77 23.11 -9.28
CA ASN A 323 -26.97 21.70 -9.00
C ASN A 323 -27.80 21.47 -7.72
N LEU A 324 -27.61 22.30 -6.69
CA LEU A 324 -28.43 22.27 -5.47
C LEU A 324 -29.87 22.67 -5.75
N ARG A 325 -30.11 23.75 -6.50
CA ARG A 325 -31.45 24.20 -6.92
C ARG A 325 -32.16 23.08 -7.69
N TYR A 326 -31.47 22.50 -8.67
CA TYR A 326 -31.99 21.41 -9.49
C TYR A 326 -32.40 20.21 -8.63
N LEU A 327 -31.51 19.78 -7.73
CA LEU A 327 -31.77 18.65 -6.85
C LEU A 327 -32.89 18.94 -5.86
N VAL A 328 -32.87 20.07 -5.15
CA VAL A 328 -33.90 20.43 -4.14
C VAL A 328 -35.30 20.53 -4.76
N LYS A 329 -35.40 21.07 -5.98
CA LYS A 329 -36.67 21.11 -6.73
C LYS A 329 -37.19 19.72 -7.08
N PHE A 330 -36.29 18.80 -7.46
CA PHE A 330 -36.66 17.39 -7.64
C PHE A 330 -37.13 16.74 -6.33
N LEU A 331 -36.41 16.97 -5.23
CA LEU A 331 -36.76 16.41 -3.92
C LEU A 331 -38.10 16.93 -3.39
N ALA A 332 -38.42 18.21 -3.62
CA ALA A 332 -39.74 18.77 -3.29
C ALA A 332 -40.85 18.07 -4.08
N LYS A 333 -40.66 17.89 -5.39
CA LYS A 333 -41.58 17.12 -6.24
C LYS A 333 -41.71 15.65 -5.82
N LEU A 334 -40.63 15.03 -5.35
CA LEU A 334 -40.67 13.68 -4.79
C LEU A 334 -41.52 13.63 -3.51
N ALA A 335 -41.40 14.64 -2.65
CA ALA A 335 -42.15 14.77 -1.41
C ALA A 335 -43.65 15.07 -1.63
N GLU A 336 -44.04 15.71 -2.73
CA GLU A 336 -45.45 15.89 -3.09
C GLU A 336 -46.18 14.54 -3.28
N HIS A 337 -45.45 13.48 -3.64
CA HIS A 337 -45.98 12.13 -3.80
C HIS A 337 -45.81 11.24 -2.55
N GLN A 338 -45.54 11.85 -1.38
CA GLN A 338 -45.28 11.14 -0.11
C GLN A 338 -46.39 10.15 0.31
N GLU A 339 -47.64 10.38 -0.10
CA GLU A 339 -48.75 9.45 0.17
C GLU A 339 -48.53 8.06 -0.46
N VAL A 340 -47.83 8.00 -1.59
CA VAL A 340 -47.55 6.77 -2.35
C VAL A 340 -46.15 6.24 -2.04
N ASN A 341 -45.11 7.08 -2.18
CA ASN A 341 -43.71 6.63 -2.04
C ASN A 341 -43.20 6.63 -0.58
N LYS A 342 -43.99 7.15 0.38
CA LYS A 342 -43.66 7.27 1.82
C LYS A 342 -42.44 8.14 2.14
N MET A 343 -41.95 8.91 1.17
CA MET A 343 -40.81 9.82 1.31
C MET A 343 -41.29 11.22 1.70
N THR A 344 -41.45 11.46 3.01
CA THR A 344 -41.67 12.81 3.53
C THR A 344 -40.42 13.67 3.39
N PRO A 345 -40.52 15.02 3.41
CA PRO A 345 -39.36 15.91 3.40
C PRO A 345 -38.31 15.55 4.45
N SER A 346 -38.74 15.13 5.65
CA SER A 346 -37.85 14.71 6.73
C SER A 346 -37.16 13.37 6.41
N ASN A 347 -37.87 12.37 5.88
CA ASN A 347 -37.27 11.10 5.46
C ASN A 347 -36.21 11.30 4.36
N ILE A 348 -36.49 12.18 3.39
CA ILE A 348 -35.54 12.53 2.34
C ILE A 348 -34.31 13.22 2.94
N ALA A 349 -34.51 14.17 3.85
CA ALA A 349 -33.42 14.90 4.49
C ALA A 349 -32.52 14.02 5.35
N ILE A 350 -33.06 13.02 6.06
CA ILE A 350 -32.28 12.02 6.80
C ILE A 350 -31.35 11.24 5.85
N VAL A 351 -31.85 10.87 4.68
CA VAL A 351 -31.13 10.03 3.72
C VAL A 351 -30.09 10.83 2.93
N LEU A 352 -30.41 12.07 2.52
CA LEU A 352 -29.54 12.89 1.67
C LEU A 352 -28.70 13.92 2.41
N GLY A 353 -29.12 14.37 3.59
CA GLY A 353 -28.43 15.39 4.38
C GLY A 353 -26.93 15.12 4.55
N PRO A 354 -26.52 13.93 5.04
CA PRO A 354 -25.10 13.60 5.19
C PRO A 354 -24.30 13.56 3.88
N ASN A 355 -24.97 13.45 2.73
CA ASN A 355 -24.33 13.44 1.41
C ASN A 355 -24.31 14.83 0.76
N LEU A 356 -25.01 15.82 1.33
CA LEU A 356 -25.05 17.20 0.80
C LEU A 356 -24.16 18.15 1.60
N LEU A 357 -23.94 17.85 2.88
CA LEU A 357 -23.12 18.66 3.78
C LEU A 357 -22.46 17.78 4.86
N TRP A 358 -21.15 17.88 4.98
CA TRP A 358 -20.35 17.25 6.04
C TRP A 358 -19.21 18.17 6.47
N SER A 359 -18.68 17.95 7.67
CA SER A 359 -17.59 18.77 8.22
C SER A 359 -16.21 18.26 7.74
N GLN A 360 -15.22 19.15 7.63
CA GLN A 360 -13.83 18.78 7.28
C GLN A 360 -13.03 18.14 8.45
N GLN A 361 -13.69 17.59 9.47
CA GLN A 361 -13.03 17.25 10.75
C GLN A 361 -11.83 16.30 10.59
N SER A 362 -10.69 16.74 11.12
CA SER A 362 -9.49 15.96 11.40
C SER A 362 -9.75 14.97 12.54
N THR A 363 -9.48 13.70 12.29
CA THR A 363 -9.92 12.50 13.02
C THR A 363 -9.26 12.26 14.40
N GLU A 364 -9.01 13.28 15.23
CA GLU A 364 -8.12 13.10 16.39
C GLU A 364 -8.70 13.38 17.80
N ASP A 365 -9.98 13.76 17.99
CA ASP A 365 -10.49 14.07 19.34
C ASP A 365 -11.83 13.39 19.74
N PRO A 366 -11.86 12.55 20.81
CA PRO A 366 -13.06 11.85 21.30
C PRO A 366 -14.19 12.76 21.84
N MET A 367 -13.89 14.00 22.21
CA MET A 367 -14.90 14.94 22.76
C MET A 367 -15.86 15.48 21.67
N GLN A 368 -15.60 15.20 20.39
CA GLN A 368 -16.38 15.68 19.24
C GLN A 368 -17.50 14.73 18.78
N LEU A 369 -17.63 13.53 19.36
CA LEU A 369 -18.67 12.57 18.94
C LEU A 369 -20.11 13.09 19.23
N ASP A 370 -20.29 13.83 20.33
CA ASP A 370 -21.55 14.48 20.69
C ASP A 370 -21.82 15.75 19.85
N LEU A 371 -20.76 16.43 19.40
CA LEU A 371 -20.87 17.54 18.46
C LEU A 371 -21.24 17.06 17.05
N ALA A 372 -20.73 15.88 16.64
CA ALA A 372 -21.04 15.25 15.36
C ALA A 372 -22.50 14.79 15.29
N SER A 373 -23.06 14.27 16.39
CA SER A 373 -24.48 13.88 16.47
C SER A 373 -25.40 15.09 16.37
N VAL A 374 -25.15 16.16 17.15
CA VAL A 374 -25.91 17.43 17.08
C VAL A 374 -25.79 18.07 15.71
N SER A 375 -24.59 18.05 15.13
CA SER A 375 -24.37 18.62 13.80
C SER A 375 -25.07 17.84 12.70
N SER A 376 -25.20 16.51 12.81
CA SER A 376 -25.97 15.71 11.86
C SER A 376 -27.47 16.03 11.90
N ILE A 377 -28.04 16.26 13.09
CA ILE A 377 -29.44 16.68 13.26
C ILE A 377 -29.66 18.06 12.63
N GLN A 378 -28.73 18.99 12.83
CA GLN A 378 -28.79 20.33 12.23
C GLN A 378 -28.72 20.27 10.70
N VAL A 379 -27.83 19.45 10.13
CA VAL A 379 -27.74 19.23 8.67
C VAL A 379 -29.06 18.69 8.11
N VAL A 380 -29.65 17.68 8.76
CA VAL A 380 -30.96 17.14 8.36
C VAL A 380 -32.03 18.23 8.41
N SER A 381 -32.06 19.03 9.49
CA SER A 381 -33.03 20.13 9.63
C SER A 381 -32.89 21.19 8.53
N VAL A 382 -31.67 21.52 8.11
CA VAL A 382 -31.41 22.46 7.00
C VAL A 382 -31.94 21.89 5.69
N VAL A 383 -31.61 20.64 5.37
CA VAL A 383 -32.04 20.01 4.11
C VAL A 383 -33.56 19.84 4.08
N GLU A 384 -34.19 19.50 5.21
CA GLU A 384 -35.65 19.46 5.31
C GLU A 384 -36.28 20.83 5.04
N ALA A 385 -35.72 21.90 5.62
CA ALA A 385 -36.19 23.26 5.40
C ALA A 385 -36.01 23.73 3.94
N LEU A 386 -34.91 23.32 3.28
CA LEU A 386 -34.68 23.57 1.85
C LEU A 386 -35.76 22.90 0.98
N ILE A 387 -36.11 21.65 1.28
CA ILE A 387 -37.13 20.89 0.55
C ILE A 387 -38.52 21.50 0.75
N GLN A 388 -38.90 21.80 2.00
CA GLN A 388 -40.22 22.37 2.33
C GLN A 388 -40.45 23.77 1.74
N ASN A 389 -39.38 24.55 1.57
CA ASN A 389 -39.46 25.93 1.09
C ASN A 389 -38.85 26.09 -0.33
N ALA A 390 -38.80 25.01 -1.11
CA ALA A 390 -38.11 24.97 -2.40
C ALA A 390 -38.60 26.07 -3.37
N ASP A 391 -39.90 26.32 -3.45
CA ASP A 391 -40.46 27.34 -4.35
C ASP A 391 -40.19 28.77 -3.89
N THR A 392 -40.19 29.00 -2.57
CA THR A 392 -39.88 30.30 -1.98
C THR A 392 -38.39 30.64 -2.10
N LEU A 393 -37.52 29.64 -1.94
CA LEU A 393 -36.06 29.81 -1.98
C LEU A 393 -35.54 29.86 -3.43
N PHE A 394 -36.13 29.05 -4.31
CA PHE A 394 -35.74 28.92 -5.71
C PHE A 394 -36.93 29.20 -6.62
N PRO A 395 -37.25 30.48 -6.90
CA PRO A 395 -38.36 30.81 -7.77
C PRO A 395 -38.15 30.28 -9.20
N GLY A 396 -39.27 30.04 -9.89
CA GLY A 396 -39.30 29.50 -11.25
C GLY A 396 -39.31 27.97 -11.33
N GLU A 397 -39.83 27.48 -12.45
CA GLU A 397 -39.86 26.06 -12.79
C GLU A 397 -38.45 25.54 -13.12
N VAL A 398 -38.27 24.23 -13.00
CA VAL A 398 -37.06 23.52 -13.42
C VAL A 398 -37.44 22.49 -14.47
N ASP A 399 -36.84 22.60 -15.65
CA ASP A 399 -36.86 21.48 -16.60
C ASP A 399 -35.86 20.43 -16.13
N PHE A 400 -36.36 19.24 -15.81
CA PHE A 400 -35.52 18.11 -15.38
C PHE A 400 -34.85 17.41 -16.56
N ASN A 401 -35.31 17.61 -17.79
CA ASN A 401 -34.67 17.03 -18.98
C ASN A 401 -33.76 18.04 -19.68
N VAL A 402 -32.82 18.62 -18.94
CA VAL A 402 -31.96 19.72 -19.41
C VAL A 402 -31.19 19.36 -20.68
N SER A 403 -30.76 18.10 -20.79
CA SER A 403 -29.95 17.65 -21.93
C SER A 403 -30.80 17.10 -23.08
N GLY A 404 -32.10 16.87 -22.89
CA GLY A 404 -32.95 16.13 -23.84
C GLY A 404 -32.51 14.67 -24.02
N MET A 405 -31.52 14.22 -23.26
CA MET A 405 -30.86 12.92 -23.40
C MET A 405 -31.65 11.79 -22.73
N PHE A 406 -32.59 12.14 -21.85
CA PHE A 406 -33.40 11.19 -21.09
C PHE A 406 -34.86 11.39 -21.49
N MET A 407 -35.45 10.44 -22.19
CA MET A 407 -36.86 10.55 -22.59
C MET A 407 -37.76 10.05 -21.45
N PRO A 408 -38.68 10.86 -20.92
CA PRO A 408 -39.72 10.33 -20.03
C PRO A 408 -40.58 9.31 -20.81
N PRO A 409 -41.02 8.21 -20.18
CA PRO A 409 -41.94 7.29 -20.82
C PRO A 409 -43.22 8.05 -21.20
N GLU A 410 -43.60 7.99 -22.48
CA GLU A 410 -44.81 8.65 -22.96
C GLU A 410 -46.01 8.19 -22.12
N ASN A 411 -46.72 9.19 -21.58
CA ASN A 411 -47.97 9.01 -20.88
C ASN A 411 -48.94 8.34 -21.87
N ARG A 412 -49.17 7.03 -21.73
CA ARG A 412 -50.14 6.27 -22.53
C ARG A 412 -51.52 6.87 -22.24
N ARG A 413 -51.91 7.88 -23.03
CA ARG A 413 -53.20 8.56 -22.92
C ARG A 413 -54.28 7.50 -22.89
N LEU A 414 -55.10 7.55 -21.86
CA LEU A 414 -56.46 7.05 -21.84
C LEU A 414 -57.19 7.69 -23.04
N GLY A 415 -57.17 7.01 -24.17
CA GLY A 415 -57.96 7.34 -25.36
C GLY A 415 -59.25 6.56 -25.32
N GLU A 416 -60.27 7.22 -24.77
CA GLU A 416 -61.69 7.17 -25.10
C GLU A 416 -62.34 5.83 -25.46
N ALA A 417 -63.29 5.46 -24.60
CA ALA A 417 -64.39 4.58 -24.95
C ALA A 417 -65.29 5.21 -26.02
N ALA A 418 -65.52 4.41 -27.08
CA ALA A 418 -66.77 4.26 -27.85
C ALA A 418 -67.17 5.41 -28.82
N PRO A 419 -68.06 5.18 -29.81
CA PRO A 419 -69.18 4.22 -29.82
C PRO A 419 -68.89 2.86 -30.46
#